data_AF-A0A5R8QIS5-F1
#
_entry.id   AF-A0A5R8QIS5-F1
#
_cell.length_a   1.000
_cell.length_b   1.000
_cell.length_c   1.000
_cell.angle_alpha   90.00
_cell.angle_beta   90.00
_cell.angle_gamma   90.00
#
_symmetry.space_group_name_H-M   'P 1'
#
loop_
_entity.id
_entity.type
_entity.pdbx_description
1 polymer ?
#
loop_
_entity_poly.entity_id
_entity_poly.type
_entity_poly.pdbx_seq_one_letter_code
_entity_poly.pdbx_strand_id
1 'polypeptide(L)' 'MNFVELILTVCTLAQPAACDERKIVLESATGSTNNCMMQAMPYIAQWSGDHPQLTVTKWRCARPGADGEKI' A
#
# COMPACT_ATOMS: atom_id res chain seq x y z
N MET A 1 11.15 -7.18 -15.97
CA MET A 1 10.78 -6.26 -14.89
C MET A 1 10.20 -7.05 -13.73
N ASN A 2 10.53 -6.68 -12.50
CA ASN A 2 9.91 -7.24 -11.30
C ASN A 2 8.89 -6.25 -10.75
N PHE A 3 8.01 -6.73 -9.88
CA PHE A 3 6.97 -5.94 -9.27
C PHE A 3 6.86 -6.24 -7.78
N VAL A 4 6.40 -5.24 -7.04
CA VAL A 4 6.09 -5.30 -5.61
C VAL A 4 4.78 -4.56 -5.39
N GLU A 5 4.03 -4.99 -4.38
CA GLU A 5 2.77 -4.35 -3.99
C GLU A 5 3.00 -3.59 -2.70
N LEU A 6 2.68 -2.29 -2.71
CA LEU A 6 2.50 -1.50 -1.50
C LEU A 6 1.03 -1.60 -1.09
N ILE A 7 0.76 -2.25 0.02
CA ILE A 7 -0.57 -2.49 0.54
C ILE A 7 -0.80 -1.52 1.70
N LEU A 8 -1.79 -0.65 1.55
CA LEU A 8 -2.19 0.34 2.54
C LEU A 8 -3.47 -0.12 3.22
N THR A 9 -3.50 -0.12 4.55
CA THR A 9 -4.74 -0.18 5.31
C THR A 9 -5.20 1.23 5.56
N VAL A 10 -6.38 1.58 5.05
CA VAL A 10 -6.90 2.94 5.06
C VAL A 10 -8.27 2.95 5.71
N CYS A 11 -8.52 3.91 6.59
CA CYS A 11 -9.82 4.05 7.25
C CYS A 11 -10.46 5.36 6.85
N THR A 12 -11.79 5.40 6.75
CA THR A 12 -12.50 6.63 6.41
C THR A 12 -12.54 7.57 7.63
N LEU A 13 -12.43 8.88 7.38
CA LEU A 13 -12.59 9.87 8.47
C LEU A 13 -13.98 9.84 9.10
N ALA A 14 -15.01 9.52 8.31
CA ALA A 14 -16.39 9.42 8.78
C ALA A 14 -16.65 8.18 9.66
N GLN A 15 -15.92 7.08 9.41
CA GLN A 15 -16.09 5.80 10.10
C GLN A 15 -14.71 5.17 10.35
N PRO A 16 -14.02 5.55 11.45
CA PRO A 16 -12.65 5.09 11.72
C PRO A 16 -12.55 3.60 12.03
N ALA A 17 -13.68 2.93 12.32
CA ALA A 17 -13.74 1.48 12.49
C ALA A 17 -13.84 0.71 11.14
N ALA A 18 -14.19 1.39 10.05
CA ALA A 18 -14.28 0.81 8.72
C ALA A 18 -12.99 1.11 7.95
N CYS A 19 -12.16 0.08 7.79
CA CYS A 19 -10.89 0.18 7.06
C CYS A 19 -10.87 -0.79 5.89
N ASP A 20 -10.27 -0.35 4.79
CA ASP A 20 -10.09 -1.10 3.55
C ASP A 20 -8.60 -1.30 3.27
N GLU A 21 -8.27 -2.33 2.49
CA GLU A 21 -6.94 -2.49 1.92
C GLU A 21 -6.88 -1.92 0.50
N ARG A 22 -5.86 -1.10 0.23
CA ARG A 22 -5.56 -0.54 -1.09
C ARG A 22 -4.20 -1.04 -1.54
N LYS A 23 -4.16 -1.68 -2.70
CA LYS A 23 -2.94 -2.25 -3.29
C LYS A 23 -2.43 -1.32 -4.38
N ILE A 24 -1.16 -0.96 -4.31
CA ILE A 24 -0.47 -0.15 -5.31
C ILE A 24 0.66 -1.00 -5.87
N VAL A 25 0.58 -1.34 -7.16
CA VAL A 25 1.64 -2.09 -7.84
C VAL A 25 2.75 -1.10 -8.23
N LEU A 26 3.95 -1.36 -7.73
CA LEU A 26 5.14 -0.56 -8.01
C LEU A 26 6.11 -1.38 -8.84
N GLU A 27 6.72 -0.71 -9.83
CA GLU A 27 7.82 -1.29 -10.58
C GLU A 27 9.06 -1.44 -9.68
N SER A 28 9.73 -2.58 -9.81
CA SER A 28 10.94 -2.87 -9.05
C SER A 28 12.01 -3.46 -9.95
N ALA A 29 13.23 -2.95 -9.82
CA ALA A 29 14.37 -3.56 -10.49
C ALA A 29 14.61 -5.00 -9.97
N THR A 30 14.46 -5.20 -8.65
CA THR A 30 14.85 -6.46 -7.98
C THR A 30 13.67 -7.30 -7.49
N GLY A 31 12.47 -6.72 -7.36
CA GLY A 31 11.33 -7.37 -6.70
C GLY A 31 11.46 -7.44 -5.17
N SER A 32 12.40 -6.67 -4.59
CA SER A 32 12.66 -6.69 -3.15
C SER A 32 11.61 -5.92 -2.37
N THR A 33 10.89 -6.61 -1.49
CA THR A 33 9.94 -6.00 -0.55
C THR A 33 10.63 -5.09 0.45
N ASN A 34 11.85 -5.41 0.88
CA ASN A 34 12.61 -4.57 1.80
C ASN A 34 12.97 -3.21 1.15
N ASN A 35 13.32 -3.22 -0.14
CA ASN A 35 13.56 -1.99 -0.88
C ASN A 35 12.26 -1.18 -1.06
N CYS A 36 11.13 -1.84 -1.33
CA CYS A 36 9.82 -1.20 -1.34
C CYS A 36 9.53 -0.50 -0.02
N MET A 37 9.81 -1.14 1.13
CA MET A 37 9.59 -0.52 2.44
C MET A 37 10.38 0.78 2.61
N MET A 38 11.65 0.80 2.19
CA MET A 38 12.48 2.00 2.26
C MET A 38 11.98 3.14 1.35
N GLN A 39 11.25 2.81 0.27
CA GLN A 39 10.78 3.77 -0.72
C GLN A 39 9.29 4.09 -0.59
N ALA A 40 8.55 3.44 0.31
CA ALA A 40 7.10 3.53 0.38
C ALA A 40 6.59 4.91 0.86
N MET A 41 7.29 5.54 1.80
CA MET A 41 6.88 6.82 2.41
C MET A 41 6.47 7.92 1.41
N PRO A 42 7.25 8.26 0.37
CA PRO A 42 6.83 9.25 -0.62
C PRO A 42 5.56 8.84 -1.38
N TYR A 43 5.38 7.56 -1.71
CA TYR A 43 4.14 7.07 -2.34
C TYR A 43 2.94 7.20 -1.41
N ILE A 44 3.11 6.86 -0.13
CA ILE A 44 2.06 7.01 0.89
C ILE A 44 1.68 8.48 1.07
N ALA A 45 2.66 9.38 1.08
CA ALA A 45 2.42 10.81 1.22
C ALA A 45 1.64 11.38 0.02
N GLN A 46 2.01 11.01 -1.21
CA GLN A 46 1.26 11.39 -2.41
C GLN A 46 -0.17 10.83 -2.37
N TRP A 47 -0.31 9.52 -2.12
CA TRP A 47 -1.62 8.87 -2.04
C TRP A 47 -2.52 9.50 -0.97
N SER A 48 -1.99 9.82 0.20
CA SER A 48 -2.75 10.48 1.26
C SER A 48 -3.19 11.90 0.86
N GLY A 49 -2.38 12.60 0.07
CA GLY A 49 -2.73 13.91 -0.49
C GLY A 49 -3.86 13.85 -1.51
N ASP A 50 -3.88 12.81 -2.36
CA ASP A 50 -4.97 12.55 -3.31
C ASP A 50 -6.26 12.06 -2.63
N HIS A 51 -6.16 11.46 -1.44
CA HIS A 51 -7.27 10.87 -0.71
C HIS A 51 -7.50 11.51 0.67
N PRO A 52 -7.86 12.80 0.76
CA PRO A 52 -7.95 13.52 2.03
C PRO A 52 -9.06 13.03 2.97
N GLN A 53 -10.01 12.23 2.47
CA GLN A 53 -11.10 11.63 3.26
C GLN A 53 -10.70 10.29 3.90
N LEU A 54 -9.52 9.78 3.57
CA LEU A 54 -8.98 8.50 4.03
C LEU A 54 -7.72 8.75 4.86
N THR A 55 -7.52 7.92 5.85
CA THR A 55 -6.31 7.94 6.69
C THR A 55 -5.60 6.60 6.57
N VAL A 56 -4.33 6.64 6.17
CA VAL A 56 -3.46 5.45 6.16
C VAL A 56 -3.07 5.11 7.60
N THR A 57 -3.49 3.95 8.09
CA THR A 57 -3.22 3.51 9.48
C THR A 57 -2.11 2.47 9.56
N LYS A 58 -1.97 1.64 8.53
CA LYS A 58 -0.89 0.65 8.38
C LYS A 58 -0.51 0.52 6.93
N TRP A 59 0.70 0.05 6.69
CA TRP A 59 1.18 -0.26 5.35
C TRP A 59 2.24 -1.35 5.38
N ARG A 60 2.37 -2.08 4.29
CA ARG A 60 3.39 -3.12 4.10
C ARG A 60 3.67 -3.32 2.63
N CYS A 61 4.84 -3.89 2.34
CA CYS A 61 5.19 -4.32 0.99
C CYS A 61 5.13 -5.85 0.86
N ALA A 62 4.51 -6.33 -0.20
CA ALA A 62 4.40 -7.74 -0.53
C ALA A 62 4.85 -8.01 -1.97
N ARG A 63 5.11 -9.28 -2.29
CA ARG A 63 5.26 -9.71 -3.69
C ARG A 63 3.86 -9.84 -4.31
N PRO A 64 3.67 -9.55 -5.61
CA PRO A 64 2.39 -9.69 -6.27
C PRO A 64 1.75 -11.05 -6.01
N GLY A 65 0.53 -11.06 -5.47
CA GLY A 65 -0.23 -12.28 -5.20
C GLY A 65 0.24 -13.07 -3.96
N ALA A 66 1.24 -12.59 -3.22
CA ALA A 66 1.62 -13.18 -1.93
C ALA A 66 0.61 -12.82 -0.82
N ASP A 67 -0.12 -11.73 -1.00
CA ASP A 67 -1.16 -11.30 -0.09
C ASP A 67 -2.52 -11.88 -0.46
N GLY A 68 -2.66 -13.18 -0.17
CA GLY A 68 -3.92 -13.88 0.06
C GLY A 68 -5.13 -13.36 -0.71
N GLU A 69 -5.02 -13.21 -2.03
CA GLU A 69 -6.21 -13.14 -2.88
C GLU A 69 -6.83 -14.53 -2.82
N LYS A 70 -7.74 -14.69 -1.86
CA LYS A 70 -8.60 -15.85 -1.79
C LYS A 70 -9.52 -15.73 -3.02
N ILE A 71 -9.08 -16.41 -4.09
CA ILE A 71 -9.87 -16.74 -5.28
C ILE A 71 -11.23 -17.31 -4.86
#